data_AF-A0A835ELC8-F1
#
_entry.id   AF-A0A835ELC8-F1
#
_cell.length_a   1.000
_cell.length_b   1.000
_cell.length_c   1.000
_cell.angle_alpha   90.00
_cell.angle_beta   90.00
_cell.angle_gamma   90.00
#
_symmetry.space_group_name_H-M   'P 1'
#
loop_
_entity.id
_entity.type
_entity.pdbx_description
1 polymer ?
#
loop_
_entity_poly.entity_id
_entity_poly.type
_entity_poly.pdbx_seq_one_letter_code
_entity_poly.pdbx_strand_id
1 'polypeptide(L)'
;MYTTKPLSLFKSNPEAAAEPPPEGRNTSYLVVKSTRDKEDDEKTWLGPTGRVMGLPFPQNRVLRVETGEESAAVVFVPVPDQPLASNRYYIIVASGKDKGLLMACSREEDVTMCCLHRCIPVVEPRPFDPVDVYQQIEIVQHERGSFTARAVAADGFPPSILRYKYWTVYDRVEDRYYESKKIVLGEARGLDATLRSRRLADGVPGAATEAVGKWYCPFFHIKEHGVTRRDQMGRRREMVLPILPLQRTRRNTMGPQRGGVFYEVVLEQRWEPVRGDAVRHDGDSSKLASKKVLIGGSVEARLEPGSSWHGGAYMWFTAATTGQRVGVCTMVWERMVWEETKAGWVDEEKDAGSVADGWVVLVERFVVKRMDGSVVLAFDFVHRQYNES
;
A
#
# COMPACT_ATOMS: atom_id res chain seq x y z
N MET A 1 0.02 6.64 2.23
CA MET A 1 -1.21 6.18 1.54
C MET A 1 -1.27 6.78 0.15
N TYR A 2 -1.92 6.11 -0.79
CA TYR A 2 -1.91 6.50 -2.19
C TYR A 2 -3.32 6.81 -2.70
N THR A 3 -3.45 7.89 -3.45
CA THR A 3 -4.65 8.19 -4.27
C THR A 3 -4.42 7.70 -5.70
N THR A 4 -5.46 7.64 -6.52
CA THR A 4 -5.34 7.16 -7.91
C THR A 4 -5.51 8.29 -8.90
N LYS A 5 -4.70 8.26 -9.97
CA LYS A 5 -4.87 9.13 -11.14
C LYS A 5 -4.85 8.27 -12.41
N PRO A 6 -5.66 8.59 -13.43
CA PRO A 6 -5.64 7.85 -14.68
C PRO A 6 -4.34 8.13 -15.44
N LEU A 7 -3.80 7.12 -16.13
CA LEU A 7 -2.59 7.29 -16.95
C LEU A 7 -2.78 8.31 -18.08
N SER A 8 -3.99 8.39 -18.65
CA SER A 8 -4.34 9.34 -19.70
C SER A 8 -4.10 10.80 -19.31
N LEU A 9 -4.27 11.16 -18.03
CA LEU A 9 -4.04 12.52 -17.53
C LEU A 9 -2.59 12.97 -17.76
N PHE A 10 -1.63 12.12 -17.41
CA PHE A 10 -0.19 12.43 -17.54
C PHE A 10 0.27 12.41 -18.99
N LYS A 11 -0.43 11.69 -19.86
CA LYS A 11 -0.17 11.71 -21.30
C LYS A 11 -0.63 13.00 -21.94
N SER A 12 -1.83 13.48 -21.57
CA SER A 12 -2.38 14.74 -22.11
C SER A 12 -1.72 15.97 -21.48
N ASN A 13 -1.29 15.86 -20.22
CA ASN A 13 -0.64 16.94 -19.48
C ASN A 13 0.58 16.39 -18.72
N PRO A 14 1.76 16.34 -19.36
CA PRO A 14 2.98 15.85 -18.72
C PRO A 14 3.39 16.63 -17.46
N GLU A 15 3.07 17.92 -17.39
CA GLU A 15 3.39 18.78 -16.25
C GLU A 15 2.66 18.33 -14.97
N ALA A 16 1.51 17.66 -15.09
CA ALA A 16 0.78 17.10 -13.95
C ALA A 16 1.62 16.07 -13.16
N ALA A 17 2.65 15.47 -13.76
CA ALA A 17 3.56 14.56 -13.05
C ALA A 17 4.51 15.31 -12.10
N ALA A 18 4.79 16.59 -12.36
CA ALA A 18 5.65 17.43 -11.54
C ALA A 18 4.91 18.06 -10.34
N GLU A 19 3.57 18.00 -10.35
CA GLU A 19 2.76 18.46 -9.22
C GLU A 19 3.14 17.72 -7.93
N PRO A 20 3.14 18.42 -6.77
CA PRO A 20 3.41 17.77 -5.50
C PRO A 20 2.35 16.69 -5.20
N PRO A 21 2.73 15.68 -4.39
CA PRO A 21 1.77 14.67 -3.93
C PRO A 21 0.65 15.32 -3.08
N PRO A 22 -0.45 14.60 -2.82
CA PRO A 22 -1.54 15.10 -1.97
C PRO A 22 -1.02 15.60 -0.62
N GLU A 23 -1.62 16.65 -0.07
CA GLU A 23 -1.15 17.28 1.18
C GLU A 23 -0.89 16.29 2.31
N GLY A 24 0.15 16.57 3.09
CA GLY A 24 0.60 15.79 4.24
C GLY A 24 1.64 14.73 3.87
N ARG A 25 2.18 14.08 4.90
CA ARG A 25 3.30 13.13 4.75
C ARG A 25 2.86 11.74 4.31
N ASN A 26 3.82 10.97 3.82
CA ASN A 26 3.71 9.61 3.34
C ASN A 26 2.64 9.44 2.24
N THR A 27 2.48 10.40 1.33
CA THR A 27 1.47 10.37 0.25
C THR A 27 2.07 10.22 -1.14
N SER A 28 1.31 9.63 -2.06
CA SER A 28 1.65 9.63 -3.49
C SER A 28 0.42 9.26 -4.33
N TYR A 29 0.64 9.16 -5.65
CA TYR A 29 -0.35 8.73 -6.62
C TYR A 29 -0.04 7.31 -7.12
N LEU A 30 -1.07 6.50 -7.34
CA LEU A 30 -1.00 5.31 -8.19
C LEU A 30 -1.59 5.65 -9.55
N VAL A 31 -0.85 5.35 -10.60
CA VAL A 31 -1.24 5.58 -11.98
C VAL A 31 -2.00 4.35 -12.50
N VAL A 32 -3.22 4.57 -12.99
CA VAL A 32 -4.13 3.49 -13.40
C VAL A 32 -4.32 3.56 -14.92
N LYS A 33 -3.89 2.53 -15.65
CA LYS A 33 -4.19 2.38 -17.09
C LYS A 33 -5.59 1.82 -17.27
N SER A 34 -6.46 2.58 -17.92
CA SER A 34 -7.83 2.19 -18.25
C SER A 34 -7.86 1.16 -19.38
N THR A 35 -8.95 0.40 -19.50
CA THR A 35 -9.22 -0.44 -20.67
C THR A 35 -9.49 0.36 -21.94
N ARG A 36 -9.76 1.67 -21.82
CA ARG A 36 -9.91 2.61 -22.93
C ARG A 36 -8.56 3.16 -23.43
N ASP A 37 -7.49 3.05 -22.65
CA ASP A 37 -6.15 3.55 -23.00
C ASP A 37 -5.40 2.63 -23.99
N LYS A 38 -6.12 1.95 -24.89
CA LYS A 38 -5.60 1.03 -25.91
C LYS A 38 -4.94 1.75 -27.09
N GLU A 39 -4.96 3.08 -27.10
CA GLU A 39 -4.55 3.89 -28.26
C GLU A 39 -3.03 3.92 -28.48
N ASP A 40 -2.22 3.50 -27.51
CA ASP A 40 -0.76 3.66 -27.52
C ASP A 40 0.04 2.36 -27.42
N ASP A 41 -0.59 1.19 -27.53
CA ASP A 41 0.21 -0.02 -27.72
C ASP A 41 0.88 0.15 -29.10
N GLU A 42 2.22 0.19 -29.18
CA GLU A 42 2.93 0.28 -30.46
C GLU A 42 2.40 -0.82 -31.38
N LYS A 43 1.77 -0.42 -32.49
CA LYS A 43 1.13 -1.36 -33.42
C LYS A 43 2.15 -1.73 -34.46
N THR A 44 2.62 -2.97 -34.38
CA THR A 44 3.29 -3.60 -35.53
C THR A 44 2.24 -4.17 -36.48
N TRP A 45 2.66 -4.62 -37.66
CA TRP A 45 1.80 -5.36 -38.59
C TRP A 45 1.22 -6.66 -37.99
N LEU A 46 1.79 -7.13 -36.86
CA LEU A 46 1.32 -8.27 -36.06
C LEU A 46 0.37 -7.87 -34.91
N GLY A 47 0.10 -6.58 -34.73
CA GLY A 47 -0.75 -6.06 -33.66
C GLY A 47 0.02 -5.32 -32.56
N PRO A 48 -0.66 -5.02 -31.44
CA PRO A 48 -0.10 -4.25 -30.33
C PRO A 48 1.04 -5.00 -29.63
N THR A 49 2.22 -4.39 -29.54
CA THR A 49 3.42 -5.01 -28.91
C THR A 49 3.32 -5.13 -27.39
N GLY A 50 2.39 -4.40 -26.75
CA GLY A 50 2.31 -4.31 -25.29
C GLY A 50 3.48 -3.55 -24.66
N ARG A 51 4.34 -2.92 -25.46
CA ARG A 51 5.50 -2.15 -24.97
C ARG A 51 5.03 -0.86 -24.30
N VAL A 52 5.57 -0.58 -23.11
CA VAL A 52 5.35 0.68 -22.41
C VAL A 52 6.30 1.73 -22.98
N MET A 53 5.73 2.78 -23.55
CA MET A 53 6.47 3.78 -24.33
C MET A 53 6.99 4.96 -23.51
N GLY A 54 6.56 5.12 -22.26
CA GLY A 54 7.04 6.21 -21.41
C GLY A 54 6.55 6.15 -19.97
N LEU A 55 7.00 7.13 -19.19
CA LEU A 55 6.66 7.33 -17.79
C LEU A 55 5.44 8.26 -17.63
N PRO A 56 4.73 8.20 -16.49
CA PRO A 56 4.90 7.26 -15.39
C PRO A 56 4.37 5.86 -15.72
N PHE A 57 4.95 4.82 -15.10
CA PHE A 57 4.46 3.45 -15.28
C PHE A 57 3.11 3.20 -14.62
N PRO A 58 2.23 2.33 -15.18
CA PRO A 58 0.96 1.98 -14.55
C PRO A 58 1.14 1.00 -13.38
N GLN A 59 0.51 1.30 -12.24
CA GLN A 59 0.54 0.50 -11.00
C GLN A 59 -0.54 -0.58 -10.94
N ASN A 60 -1.52 -0.55 -11.86
CA ASN A 60 -2.61 -1.53 -11.90
C ASN A 60 -2.28 -2.79 -12.73
N ARG A 61 -1.00 -3.06 -12.96
CA ARG A 61 -0.50 -4.21 -13.73
C ARG A 61 0.83 -4.70 -13.16
N VAL A 62 1.09 -5.99 -13.33
CA VAL A 62 2.45 -6.52 -13.26
C VAL A 62 3.11 -6.27 -14.61
N LEU A 63 4.27 -5.63 -14.60
CA LEU A 63 5.05 -5.30 -15.80
C LEU A 63 6.19 -6.30 -15.97
N ARG A 64 6.53 -6.62 -17.22
CA ARG A 64 7.73 -7.41 -17.54
C ARG A 64 8.84 -6.45 -17.96
N VAL A 65 9.92 -6.43 -17.20
CA VAL A 65 11.17 -5.80 -17.60
C VAL A 65 11.96 -6.84 -18.38
N GLU A 66 12.47 -6.45 -19.54
CA GLU A 66 13.27 -7.31 -20.40
C GLU A 66 14.57 -6.60 -20.75
N THR A 67 15.67 -7.28 -20.46
CA THR A 67 17.00 -7.00 -20.98
C THR A 67 17.30 -8.05 -22.04
N GLY A 68 18.29 -7.82 -22.90
CA GLY A 68 18.66 -8.81 -23.92
C GLY A 68 19.03 -10.20 -23.38
N GLU A 69 19.29 -10.32 -22.07
CA GLU A 69 19.75 -11.55 -21.41
C GLU A 69 18.76 -12.07 -20.34
N GLU A 70 17.99 -11.19 -19.70
CA GLU A 70 17.17 -11.50 -18.55
C GLU A 70 15.78 -10.87 -18.64
N SER A 71 14.79 -11.47 -17.96
CA SER A 71 13.49 -10.83 -17.78
C SER A 71 12.94 -11.03 -16.38
N ALA A 72 12.26 -10.02 -15.85
CA ALA A 72 11.64 -10.06 -14.54
C ALA A 72 10.22 -9.50 -14.58
N ALA A 73 9.30 -10.18 -13.90
CA ALA A 73 7.97 -9.66 -13.65
C ALA A 73 7.97 -8.85 -12.35
N VAL A 74 7.61 -7.57 -12.44
CA VAL A 74 7.72 -6.61 -11.32
C VAL A 74 6.50 -5.70 -11.22
N VAL A 75 6.32 -5.10 -10.04
CA VAL A 75 5.40 -3.98 -9.83
C VAL A 75 6.21 -2.77 -9.36
N PHE A 76 6.09 -1.66 -10.07
CA PHE A 76 6.70 -0.39 -9.70
C PHE A 76 5.74 0.39 -8.83
N VAL A 77 6.10 0.64 -7.57
CA VAL A 77 5.31 1.45 -6.64
C VAL A 77 6.03 2.78 -6.42
N PRO A 78 5.42 3.94 -6.75
CA PRO A 78 6.05 5.25 -6.54
C PRO A 78 6.48 5.44 -5.09
N VAL A 79 7.66 6.02 -4.87
CA VAL A 79 8.10 6.39 -3.52
C VAL A 79 7.21 7.55 -3.03
N PRO A 80 6.71 7.50 -1.78
CA PRO A 80 5.88 8.57 -1.23
C PRO A 80 6.67 9.86 -1.00
N ASP A 81 5.93 10.97 -0.83
CA ASP A 81 6.45 12.32 -0.59
C ASP A 81 7.36 12.86 -1.70
N GLN A 82 7.18 12.33 -2.90
CA GLN A 82 7.86 12.78 -4.11
C GLN A 82 6.84 12.97 -5.24
N PRO A 83 7.04 13.96 -6.13
CA PRO A 83 6.25 14.07 -7.34
C PRO A 83 6.49 12.84 -8.23
N LEU A 84 5.51 12.48 -9.07
CA LEU A 84 5.65 11.35 -9.99
C LEU A 84 6.80 11.57 -11.00
N ALA A 85 7.09 12.82 -11.35
CA ALA A 85 8.20 13.21 -12.23
C ALA A 85 9.58 12.89 -11.65
N SER A 86 9.67 12.61 -10.32
CA SER A 86 10.92 12.10 -9.74
C SER A 86 11.27 10.71 -10.26
N ASN A 87 10.29 9.97 -10.80
CA ASN A 87 10.42 8.61 -11.34
C ASN A 87 11.11 7.64 -10.37
N ARG A 88 10.93 7.87 -9.06
CA ARG A 88 11.46 7.00 -8.00
C ARG A 88 10.43 5.95 -7.62
N TYR A 89 10.86 4.70 -7.62
CA TYR A 89 10.00 3.56 -7.33
C TYR A 89 10.66 2.60 -6.34
N TYR A 90 9.83 1.99 -5.50
CA TYR A 90 10.07 0.67 -4.97
C TYR A 90 9.69 -0.38 -6.02
N ILE A 91 10.60 -1.30 -6.32
CA ILE A 91 10.39 -2.31 -7.37
C ILE A 91 10.18 -3.67 -6.71
N ILE A 92 8.95 -4.18 -6.79
CA ILE A 92 8.54 -5.43 -6.15
C ILE A 92 8.66 -6.57 -7.15
N VAL A 93 9.32 -7.66 -6.77
CA VAL A 93 9.35 -8.88 -7.57
C VAL A 93 7.97 -9.58 -7.50
N ALA A 94 7.37 -9.87 -8.66
CA ALA A 94 6.00 -10.38 -8.75
C ALA A 94 5.92 -11.89 -9.04
N SER A 95 7.04 -12.55 -9.37
CA SER A 95 7.10 -13.97 -9.74
C SER A 95 8.31 -14.68 -9.11
N GLY A 96 8.41 -16.00 -9.30
CA GLY A 96 9.57 -16.77 -8.84
C GLY A 96 9.64 -17.01 -7.33
N LYS A 97 10.87 -17.28 -6.84
CA LYS A 97 11.20 -17.52 -5.43
C LYS A 97 11.15 -16.23 -4.59
N ASP A 98 11.51 -15.11 -5.21
CA ASP A 98 11.65 -13.80 -4.55
C ASP A 98 10.37 -12.97 -4.56
N LYS A 99 9.25 -13.58 -4.98
CA LYS A 99 7.95 -12.92 -5.04
C LYS A 99 7.60 -12.25 -3.71
N GLY A 100 7.27 -10.97 -3.78
CA GLY A 100 6.91 -10.12 -2.64
C GLY A 100 8.11 -9.48 -1.92
N LEU A 101 9.33 -9.64 -2.45
CA LEU A 101 10.51 -8.88 -2.03
C LEU A 101 10.73 -7.67 -2.92
N LEU A 102 11.49 -6.70 -2.42
CA LEU A 102 11.89 -5.51 -3.16
C LEU A 102 13.29 -5.71 -3.73
N MET A 103 13.50 -5.26 -4.95
CA MET A 103 14.85 -5.14 -5.50
C MET A 103 15.64 -4.09 -4.72
N ALA A 104 16.93 -4.33 -4.54
CA ALA A 104 17.83 -3.43 -3.82
C ALA A 104 19.10 -3.17 -4.62
N CYS A 105 19.61 -1.95 -4.50
CA CYS A 105 20.89 -1.53 -5.04
C CYS A 105 22.05 -2.15 -4.24
N SER A 106 23.14 -2.45 -4.93
CA SER A 106 24.43 -2.81 -4.31
C SER A 106 25.19 -1.55 -3.92
N ARG A 107 26.05 -1.63 -2.90
CA ARG A 107 26.84 -0.50 -2.42
C ARG A 107 28.24 -0.53 -2.98
N GLU A 108 28.88 0.64 -3.09
CA GLU A 108 30.27 0.74 -3.54
C GLU A 108 31.24 0.03 -2.58
N GLU A 109 30.96 0.05 -1.28
CA GLU A 109 31.75 -0.70 -0.28
C GLU A 109 31.78 -2.22 -0.52
N ASP A 110 30.73 -2.77 -1.15
CA ASP A 110 30.61 -4.19 -1.42
C ASP A 110 31.29 -4.59 -2.75
N VAL A 111 31.80 -3.63 -3.53
CA VAL A 111 32.42 -3.88 -4.84
C VAL A 111 33.77 -4.55 -4.64
N THR A 112 33.88 -5.76 -5.19
CA THR A 112 35.12 -6.53 -5.15
C THR A 112 35.90 -6.35 -6.44
N MET A 113 37.23 -6.45 -6.35
CA MET A 113 38.08 -6.55 -7.53
C MET A 113 38.22 -8.02 -7.89
N CYS A 114 37.75 -8.43 -9.06
CA CYS A 114 37.98 -9.78 -9.58
C CYS A 114 38.53 -9.69 -11.01
N CYS A 115 39.60 -10.44 -11.30
CA CYS A 115 40.21 -10.54 -12.64
C CYS A 115 40.50 -9.18 -13.31
N LEU A 116 41.08 -8.21 -12.58
CA LEU A 116 41.40 -6.84 -13.04
C LEU A 116 40.17 -5.98 -13.43
N HIS A 117 38.95 -6.42 -13.11
CA HIS A 117 37.70 -5.68 -13.35
C HIS A 117 36.98 -5.40 -12.02
N ARG A 118 36.20 -4.31 -11.98
CA ARG A 118 35.25 -4.05 -10.89
C ARG A 118 34.11 -5.04 -10.96
N CYS A 119 34.01 -5.92 -9.97
CA CYS A 119 32.90 -6.85 -9.82
C CYS A 119 31.92 -6.33 -8.79
N ILE A 120 30.84 -5.74 -9.31
CA ILE A 120 29.74 -5.23 -8.49
C ILE A 120 28.86 -6.43 -8.11
N PRO A 121 28.71 -6.75 -6.81
CA PRO A 121 27.96 -7.92 -6.38
C PRO A 121 26.49 -7.82 -6.79
N VAL A 122 25.89 -8.99 -6.97
CA VAL A 122 24.44 -9.12 -7.17
C VAL A 122 23.80 -9.18 -5.79
N VAL A 123 23.05 -8.14 -5.44
CA VAL A 123 22.26 -8.11 -4.21
C VAL A 123 20.92 -8.78 -4.47
N GLU A 124 20.61 -9.82 -3.69
CA GLU A 124 19.30 -10.46 -3.77
C GLU A 124 18.18 -9.52 -3.28
N PRO A 125 16.97 -9.62 -3.85
CA PRO A 125 15.81 -8.88 -3.34
C PRO A 125 15.62 -9.11 -1.84
N ARG A 126 15.19 -8.07 -1.11
CA ARG A 126 15.04 -8.12 0.35
C ARG A 126 13.72 -7.52 0.84
N PRO A 127 13.28 -7.81 2.09
CA PRO A 127 12.02 -7.29 2.61
C PRO A 127 11.99 -5.76 2.64
N PHE A 128 10.81 -5.17 2.50
CA PHE A 128 10.63 -3.72 2.59
C PHE A 128 11.19 -3.19 3.92
N ASP A 129 12.00 -2.14 3.80
CA ASP A 129 12.50 -1.36 4.91
C ASP A 129 12.40 0.14 4.56
N PRO A 130 11.58 0.93 5.28
CA PRO A 130 11.37 2.34 4.97
C PRO A 130 12.64 3.18 5.13
N VAL A 131 13.63 2.75 5.93
CA VAL A 131 14.90 3.50 6.10
C VAL A 131 15.96 3.14 5.05
N ASP A 132 15.73 2.07 4.29
CA ASP A 132 16.68 1.54 3.32
C ASP A 132 16.58 2.28 1.99
N VAL A 133 17.36 3.35 1.86
CA VAL A 133 17.43 4.15 0.63
C VAL A 133 17.85 3.34 -0.61
N TYR A 134 18.55 2.21 -0.45
CA TYR A 134 18.96 1.36 -1.56
C TYR A 134 17.80 0.56 -2.17
N GLN A 135 16.61 0.56 -1.55
CA GLN A 135 15.38 0.04 -2.16
C GLN A 135 14.68 1.05 -3.07
N GLN A 136 15.11 2.32 -3.04
CA GLN A 136 14.57 3.37 -3.91
C GLN A 136 15.40 3.46 -5.19
N ILE A 137 14.73 3.29 -6.32
CA ILE A 137 15.37 3.26 -7.64
C ILE A 137 14.70 4.32 -8.52
N GLU A 138 15.51 5.19 -9.11
CA GLU A 138 15.09 6.17 -10.10
C GLU A 138 15.10 5.51 -11.49
N ILE A 139 14.01 5.67 -12.23
CA ILE A 139 13.91 5.23 -13.62
C ILE A 139 14.09 6.42 -14.54
N VAL A 140 15.10 6.34 -15.40
CA VAL A 140 15.41 7.35 -16.40
C VAL A 140 14.95 6.83 -17.75
N GLN A 141 14.05 7.56 -18.39
CA GLN A 141 13.70 7.32 -19.78
C GLN A 141 14.74 7.99 -20.69
N HIS A 142 15.39 7.22 -21.56
CA HIS A 142 16.37 7.75 -22.51
C HIS A 142 15.70 8.16 -23.83
N GLU A 143 14.88 7.27 -24.36
CA GLU A 143 14.08 7.47 -25.56
C GLU A 143 12.72 6.78 -25.39
N ARG A 144 11.83 6.92 -26.37
CA ARG A 144 10.50 6.35 -26.29
C ARG A 144 10.57 4.82 -26.19
N GLY A 145 10.08 4.27 -25.07
CA GLY A 145 10.07 2.83 -24.80
C GLY A 145 11.41 2.20 -24.38
N SER A 146 12.39 3.02 -24.02
CA SER A 146 13.73 2.59 -23.59
C SER A 146 14.13 3.27 -22.30
N PHE A 147 14.52 2.47 -21.31
CA PHE A 147 14.72 2.93 -19.94
C PHE A 147 16.09 2.50 -19.40
N THR A 148 16.53 3.20 -18.37
CA THR A 148 17.72 2.90 -17.56
C THR A 148 17.36 3.17 -16.11
N ALA A 149 18.06 2.53 -15.16
CA ALA A 149 17.87 2.79 -13.74
C ALA A 149 19.08 3.51 -13.13
N ARG A 150 18.83 4.28 -12.09
CA ARG A 150 19.83 4.86 -11.20
C ARG A 150 19.47 4.53 -9.75
N ALA A 151 20.48 4.27 -8.93
CA ALA A 151 20.25 4.19 -7.49
C ALA A 151 19.97 5.61 -6.97
N VAL A 152 19.03 5.74 -6.05
CA VAL A 152 18.80 7.02 -5.36
C VAL A 152 19.94 7.31 -4.37
N ALA A 153 20.52 6.26 -3.77
CA ALA A 153 21.73 6.35 -2.97
C ALA A 153 22.93 6.71 -3.86
N ALA A 154 23.72 7.71 -3.45
CA ALA A 154 24.83 8.24 -4.24
C ALA A 154 25.96 7.22 -4.48
N ASP A 155 26.15 6.30 -3.54
CA ASP A 155 27.11 5.20 -3.56
C ASP A 155 26.48 3.87 -4.02
N GLY A 156 25.23 3.92 -4.50
CA GLY A 156 24.48 2.75 -4.92
C GLY A 156 24.65 2.44 -6.41
N PHE A 157 24.61 1.15 -6.75
CA PHE A 157 24.46 0.67 -8.13
C PHE A 157 23.11 -0.04 -8.27
N PRO A 158 22.37 0.18 -9.38
CA PRO A 158 21.11 -0.51 -9.63
C PRO A 158 21.20 -2.04 -9.52
N PRO A 159 20.06 -2.71 -9.21
CA PRO A 159 19.96 -4.17 -9.28
C PRO A 159 20.46 -4.71 -10.61
N SER A 160 21.02 -5.93 -10.63
CA SER A 160 21.70 -6.51 -11.80
C SER A 160 20.91 -6.35 -13.11
N ILE A 161 19.64 -6.76 -13.11
CA ILE A 161 18.75 -6.67 -14.28
C ILE A 161 18.51 -5.22 -14.75
N LEU A 162 18.57 -4.24 -13.85
CA LEU A 162 18.33 -2.83 -14.17
C LEU A 162 19.62 -2.04 -14.43
N ARG A 163 20.79 -2.67 -14.25
CA ARG A 163 22.11 -2.07 -14.44
C ARG A 163 22.46 -1.88 -15.91
N TYR A 164 21.93 -2.74 -16.77
CA TYR A 164 22.04 -2.60 -18.21
C TYR A 164 21.33 -1.32 -18.67
N LYS A 165 21.83 -0.71 -19.74
CA LYS A 165 21.18 0.44 -20.37
C LYS A 165 20.17 -0.05 -21.41
N TYR A 166 19.15 0.76 -21.65
CA TYR A 166 18.17 0.59 -22.74
C TYR A 166 17.28 -0.66 -22.61
N TRP A 167 16.88 -1.00 -21.39
CA TRP A 167 15.91 -2.09 -21.19
C TRP A 167 14.49 -1.63 -21.55
N THR A 168 13.66 -2.61 -21.87
CA THR A 168 12.27 -2.40 -22.31
C THR A 168 11.29 -2.92 -21.27
N VAL A 169 10.07 -2.39 -21.32
CA VAL A 169 8.99 -2.76 -20.40
C VAL A 169 7.77 -3.15 -21.20
N TYR A 170 7.11 -4.22 -20.78
CA TYR A 170 5.88 -4.70 -21.39
C TYR A 170 4.75 -4.75 -20.35
N ASP A 171 3.58 -4.20 -20.70
CA ASP A 171 2.36 -4.21 -19.89
C ASP A 171 1.39 -5.35 -20.25
N ARG A 172 1.70 -6.05 -21.34
CA ARG A 172 1.05 -7.26 -21.81
C ARG A 172 2.12 -8.21 -22.30
N VAL A 173 2.01 -9.44 -21.85
CA VAL A 173 2.67 -10.57 -22.45
C VAL A 173 1.54 -11.55 -22.69
N GLU A 174 1.15 -11.74 -23.94
CA GLU A 174 0.39 -12.93 -24.36
C GLU A 174 1.41 -13.98 -24.77
N ASP A 175 2.16 -14.48 -23.79
CA ASP A 175 2.94 -15.70 -23.99
C ASP A 175 2.16 -16.85 -23.34
N ARG A 176 2.23 -18.05 -23.92
CA ARG A 176 1.47 -19.25 -23.54
C ARG A 176 1.59 -19.65 -22.06
N TYR A 177 2.51 -19.02 -21.32
CA TYR A 177 2.85 -19.33 -19.93
C TYR A 177 2.55 -18.20 -18.93
N TYR A 178 2.35 -16.95 -19.37
CA TYR A 178 2.24 -15.80 -18.47
C TYR A 178 1.19 -14.80 -18.96
N GLU A 179 0.04 -14.75 -18.30
CA GLU A 179 -0.94 -13.68 -18.48
C GLU A 179 -0.58 -12.53 -17.54
N SER A 180 -0.39 -11.32 -18.08
CA SER A 180 -0.14 -10.11 -17.26
C SER A 180 -1.29 -9.95 -16.26
N LYS A 181 -1.02 -10.24 -14.98
CA LYS A 181 -2.07 -10.20 -13.96
C LYS A 181 -2.51 -8.74 -13.74
N LYS A 182 -3.72 -8.44 -14.19
CA LYS A 182 -4.36 -7.14 -13.92
C LYS A 182 -4.61 -7.01 -12.42
N ILE A 183 -4.21 -5.88 -11.85
CA ILE A 183 -4.49 -5.52 -10.47
C ILE A 183 -5.74 -4.63 -10.51
N VAL A 184 -6.78 -5.03 -9.79
CA VAL A 184 -8.03 -4.25 -9.74
C VAL A 184 -7.81 -3.10 -8.78
N LEU A 185 -7.65 -1.89 -9.30
CA LEU A 185 -7.64 -0.65 -8.54
C LEU A 185 -8.86 0.16 -8.95
N GLY A 186 -9.68 0.53 -7.97
CA GLY A 186 -10.79 1.45 -8.16
C GLY A 186 -10.33 2.90 -8.04
N GLU A 187 -11.27 3.82 -8.20
CA GLU A 187 -11.00 5.23 -7.94
C GLU A 187 -10.83 5.48 -6.43
N ALA A 188 -9.78 6.21 -6.07
CA ALA A 188 -9.45 6.64 -4.73
C ALA A 188 -8.95 8.08 -4.79
N ARG A 189 -9.82 9.05 -4.45
CA ARG A 189 -9.51 10.49 -4.52
C ARG A 189 -8.82 11.03 -3.26
N GLY A 190 -8.66 10.19 -2.24
CA GLY A 190 -8.23 10.61 -0.92
C GLY A 190 -9.41 11.06 -0.07
N LEU A 191 -9.18 12.07 0.77
CA LEU A 191 -10.18 12.62 1.68
C LEU A 191 -11.14 13.57 0.93
N ASP A 192 -12.45 13.38 1.10
CA ASP A 192 -13.46 14.37 0.74
C ASP A 192 -13.72 15.29 1.94
N ALA A 193 -13.01 16.41 1.97
CA ALA A 193 -13.11 17.40 3.05
C ALA A 193 -14.52 18.00 3.18
N THR A 194 -15.26 18.11 2.07
CA THR A 194 -16.61 18.68 2.08
C THR A 194 -17.62 17.72 2.71
N LEU A 195 -17.52 16.44 2.35
CA LEU A 195 -18.36 15.39 2.94
C LEU A 195 -18.02 15.18 4.41
N ARG A 196 -16.72 15.14 4.76
CA ARG A 196 -16.25 15.04 6.15
C ARG A 196 -16.82 16.18 7.01
N SER A 197 -16.76 17.41 6.52
CA SER A 197 -17.22 18.60 7.27
C SER A 197 -18.74 18.68 7.40
N ARG A 198 -19.49 18.35 6.33
CA ARG A 198 -20.96 18.33 6.38
C ARG A 198 -21.47 17.34 7.44
N ARG A 199 -20.85 16.16 7.54
CA ARG A 199 -21.24 15.14 8.52
C ARG A 199 -20.91 15.50 9.96
N LEU A 200 -19.88 16.31 10.18
CA LEU A 200 -19.63 16.92 11.49
C LEU A 200 -20.80 17.82 11.94
N ALA A 201 -21.44 18.53 11.00
CA ALA A 201 -22.55 19.42 11.30
C ALA A 201 -23.89 18.68 11.50
N ASP A 202 -24.11 17.56 10.82
CA ASP A 202 -25.40 16.86 10.83
C ASP A 202 -25.70 16.13 12.15
N GLY A 203 -24.68 15.73 12.93
CA GLY A 203 -24.82 15.34 14.35
C GLY A 203 -25.86 14.28 14.73
N VAL A 204 -26.41 13.48 13.80
CA VAL A 204 -27.52 12.55 14.09
C VAL A 204 -27.00 11.17 14.53
N PRO A 205 -27.30 10.72 15.77
CA PRO A 205 -26.99 9.36 16.23
C PRO A 205 -27.75 8.31 15.41
N GLY A 206 -27.07 7.25 14.99
CA GLY A 206 -27.69 6.14 14.25
C GLY A 206 -27.80 6.35 12.73
N ALA A 207 -27.24 7.43 12.18
CA ALA A 207 -27.02 7.57 10.75
C ALA A 207 -26.10 6.45 10.22
N ALA A 208 -26.31 6.02 8.97
CA ALA A 208 -25.52 4.97 8.34
C ALA A 208 -24.04 5.39 8.26
N THR A 209 -23.13 4.45 8.59
CA THR A 209 -21.69 4.61 8.40
C THR A 209 -21.40 4.95 6.94
N GLU A 210 -20.73 6.08 6.69
CA GLU A 210 -20.40 6.54 5.35
C GLU A 210 -18.89 6.73 5.19
N ALA A 211 -18.38 6.39 4.02
CA ALA A 211 -16.97 6.55 3.66
C ALA A 211 -16.70 7.98 3.19
N VAL A 212 -15.88 8.72 3.92
CA VAL A 212 -15.48 10.10 3.60
C VAL A 212 -14.07 10.20 3.02
N GLY A 213 -13.32 9.10 3.01
CA GLY A 213 -12.00 9.05 2.41
C GLY A 213 -11.65 7.68 1.89
N LYS A 214 -10.90 7.62 0.79
CA LYS A 214 -10.45 6.37 0.19
C LYS A 214 -9.04 6.49 -0.38
N TRP A 215 -8.20 5.51 -0.04
CA TRP A 215 -6.82 5.37 -0.48
C TRP A 215 -6.46 3.90 -0.72
N TYR A 216 -5.26 3.67 -1.26
CA TYR A 216 -4.59 2.37 -1.29
C TYR A 216 -3.28 2.41 -0.50
N CYS A 217 -2.82 1.26 -0.02
CA CYS A 217 -1.46 1.09 0.47
C CYS A 217 -0.84 -0.21 -0.07
N PRO A 218 0.44 -0.21 -0.50
CA PRO A 218 1.15 -1.43 -0.88
C PRO A 218 1.10 -2.51 0.19
N PHE A 219 1.03 -3.78 -0.23
CA PHE A 219 0.85 -4.90 0.68
C PHE A 219 1.96 -5.00 1.74
N PHE A 220 3.20 -4.63 1.38
CA PHE A 220 4.31 -4.67 2.30
C PHE A 220 4.18 -3.67 3.46
N HIS A 221 3.28 -2.67 3.39
CA HIS A 221 3.00 -1.82 4.56
C HIS A 221 2.18 -2.53 5.64
N ILE A 222 1.56 -3.67 5.34
CA ILE A 222 0.73 -4.45 6.27
C ILE A 222 1.32 -5.86 6.39
N LYS A 223 1.70 -6.27 7.61
CA LYS A 223 2.22 -7.61 7.89
C LYS A 223 1.20 -8.42 8.66
N GLU A 224 0.54 -9.36 8.00
CA GLU A 224 -0.34 -10.31 8.67
C GLU A 224 0.48 -11.48 9.22
N HIS A 225 0.51 -11.67 10.54
CA HIS A 225 1.26 -12.75 11.14
C HIS A 225 0.74 -14.12 10.66
N GLY A 226 1.66 -15.03 10.34
CA GLY A 226 1.33 -16.34 9.78
C GLY A 226 0.99 -16.36 8.29
N VAL A 227 0.96 -15.20 7.62
CA VAL A 227 0.81 -15.12 6.15
C VAL A 227 2.16 -14.78 5.54
N THR A 228 2.61 -15.61 4.58
CA THR A 228 3.87 -15.31 3.88
C THR A 228 3.68 -14.09 2.98
N ARG A 229 4.72 -13.26 2.81
CA ARG A 229 4.72 -12.12 1.85
C ARG A 229 4.30 -12.54 0.44
N ARG A 230 4.69 -13.76 0.04
CA ARG A 230 4.36 -14.36 -1.25
C ARG A 230 2.87 -14.60 -1.38
N ASP A 231 2.23 -15.09 -0.32
CA ASP A 231 0.79 -15.29 -0.24
C ASP A 231 0.04 -13.95 -0.15
N GLN A 232 0.56 -12.97 0.60
CA GLN A 232 -0.01 -11.62 0.68
C GLN A 232 -0.04 -10.94 -0.68
N MET A 233 1.01 -11.06 -1.50
CA MET A 233 1.01 -10.54 -2.89
C MET A 233 0.12 -11.38 -3.85
N GLY A 234 -0.55 -12.41 -3.34
CA GLY A 234 -1.50 -13.26 -4.04
C GLY A 234 -0.92 -14.63 -4.40
N ARG A 235 -1.74 -15.68 -4.33
CA ARG A 235 -1.33 -17.04 -4.69
C ARG A 235 -1.08 -17.18 -6.20
N ARG A 236 -0.12 -18.05 -6.56
CA ARG A 236 0.04 -18.56 -7.92
C ARG A 236 -1.23 -19.37 -8.25
N ARG A 237 -1.86 -19.14 -9.42
CA ARG A 237 -2.64 -20.22 -10.01
C ARG A 237 -1.62 -21.27 -10.41
N GLU A 238 -1.42 -22.29 -9.59
CA GLU A 238 -0.78 -23.50 -10.10
C GLU A 238 -1.71 -24.04 -11.18
N MET A 239 -1.34 -23.83 -12.44
CA MET A 239 -1.85 -24.68 -13.52
C MET A 239 -1.35 -26.08 -13.20
N VAL A 240 -2.18 -26.84 -12.50
CA VAL A 240 -2.09 -28.28 -12.50
C VAL A 240 -2.33 -28.67 -13.96
N LEU A 241 -1.28 -29.09 -14.67
CA LEU A 241 -1.44 -29.76 -15.95
C LEU A 241 -2.49 -30.87 -15.75
N PRO A 242 -3.43 -31.10 -16.68
CA PRO A 242 -4.40 -32.18 -16.56
C PRO A 242 -3.64 -33.51 -16.66
N ILE A 243 -3.09 -33.96 -15.54
CA ILE A 243 -2.62 -35.34 -15.38
C ILE A 243 -3.88 -36.17 -15.16
N LEU A 244 -4.02 -37.20 -15.99
CA LEU A 244 -5.12 -38.17 -16.01
C LEU A 244 -5.58 -38.59 -14.60
N PRO A 245 -6.89 -38.90 -14.43
CA PRO A 245 -7.45 -39.13 -13.10
C PRO A 245 -6.95 -40.46 -12.54
N LEU A 246 -5.94 -40.42 -11.69
CA LEU A 246 -5.69 -41.48 -10.73
C LEU A 246 -5.77 -40.89 -9.32
N GLN A 247 -6.68 -41.50 -8.56
CA GLN A 247 -7.16 -41.13 -7.23
C GLN A 247 -6.07 -40.56 -6.33
N ARG A 248 -6.17 -39.26 -6.03
CA ARG A 248 -5.50 -38.67 -4.86
C ARG A 248 -6.46 -37.72 -4.17
N THR A 249 -7.22 -38.27 -3.23
CA THR A 249 -8.06 -37.54 -2.27
C THR A 249 -7.15 -36.77 -1.30
N ARG A 250 -6.58 -35.64 -1.75
CA ARG A 250 -6.23 -34.55 -0.85
C ARG A 250 -7.38 -33.55 -0.95
N ARG A 251 -8.07 -33.31 0.16
CA ARG A 251 -8.98 -32.17 0.30
C ARG A 251 -8.16 -30.90 0.05
N ASN A 252 -8.18 -30.41 -1.18
CA ASN A 252 -7.78 -29.06 -1.50
C ASN A 252 -8.92 -28.15 -1.03
N THR A 253 -8.97 -27.87 0.28
CA THR A 253 -9.71 -26.71 0.76
C THR A 253 -8.99 -25.49 0.20
N MET A 254 -9.48 -24.99 -0.94
CA MET A 254 -9.08 -23.70 -1.48
C MET A 254 -9.44 -22.64 -0.43
N GLY A 255 -8.46 -22.28 0.40
CA GLY A 255 -8.58 -21.12 1.28
C GLY A 255 -8.86 -19.86 0.45
N PRO A 256 -9.56 -18.85 1.00
CA PRO A 256 -9.97 -17.67 0.24
C PRO A 256 -8.77 -16.98 -0.42
N GLN A 257 -8.97 -16.37 -1.59
CA GLN A 257 -7.97 -15.55 -2.27
C GLN A 257 -7.74 -14.23 -1.49
N ARG A 258 -7.05 -14.32 -0.35
CA ARG A 258 -6.91 -13.18 0.59
C ARG A 258 -5.86 -12.15 0.15
N GLY A 259 -4.92 -12.50 -0.73
CA GLY A 259 -3.77 -11.64 -1.07
C GLY A 259 -3.97 -10.70 -2.26
N GLY A 260 -3.41 -9.49 -2.17
CA GLY A 260 -3.33 -8.50 -3.24
C GLY A 260 -2.01 -7.70 -3.18
N VAL A 261 -1.68 -6.99 -4.26
CA VAL A 261 -0.50 -6.09 -4.29
C VAL A 261 -0.72 -4.84 -3.44
N PHE A 262 -1.98 -4.47 -3.23
CA PHE A 262 -2.40 -3.34 -2.42
C PHE A 262 -3.48 -3.79 -1.43
N TYR A 263 -3.66 -3.01 -0.38
CA TYR A 263 -4.85 -2.99 0.47
C TYR A 263 -5.58 -1.68 0.21
N GLU A 264 -6.90 -1.70 0.38
CA GLU A 264 -7.73 -0.51 0.38
C GLU A 264 -7.78 0.06 1.80
N VAL A 265 -7.70 1.38 1.92
CA VAL A 265 -7.87 2.10 3.19
C VAL A 265 -9.04 3.05 3.03
N VAL A 266 -10.03 2.93 3.90
CA VAL A 266 -11.25 3.77 3.89
C VAL A 266 -11.36 4.49 5.22
N LEU A 267 -11.64 5.79 5.19
CA LEU A 267 -12.04 6.55 6.38
C LEU A 267 -13.57 6.61 6.42
N GLU A 268 -14.15 6.05 7.48
CA GLU A 268 -15.57 5.99 7.73
C GLU A 268 -15.93 6.89 8.91
N GLN A 269 -17.04 7.64 8.81
CA GLN A 269 -17.55 8.46 9.92
C GLN A 269 -18.85 7.88 10.47
N ARG A 270 -18.99 7.93 11.79
CA ARG A 270 -20.25 7.59 12.48
C ARG A 270 -20.37 8.31 13.81
N TRP A 271 -21.60 8.55 14.23
CA TRP A 271 -21.94 9.10 15.53
C TRP A 271 -22.35 7.97 16.48
N GLU A 272 -21.65 7.84 17.61
CA GLU A 272 -21.94 6.82 18.62
C GLU A 272 -22.43 7.48 19.93
N PRO A 273 -23.53 7.00 20.53
CA PRO A 273 -23.90 7.42 21.87
C PRO A 273 -22.91 6.85 22.90
N VAL A 274 -22.44 7.69 23.81
CA VAL A 274 -21.67 7.26 24.97
C VAL A 274 -22.63 6.53 25.92
N ARG A 275 -22.48 5.20 26.01
CA ARG A 275 -23.19 4.39 27.00
C ARG A 275 -22.37 4.37 28.29
N GLY A 276 -22.88 5.00 29.35
CA GLY A 276 -22.46 4.69 30.71
C GLY A 276 -22.90 3.28 31.04
N ASP A 277 -21.98 2.33 31.09
CA ASP A 277 -22.33 0.98 31.52
C ASP A 277 -22.74 1.02 33.00
N ALA A 278 -23.94 0.52 33.25
CA ALA A 278 -24.61 0.54 34.52
C ALA A 278 -24.01 -0.48 35.50
N VAL A 279 -22.98 -0.10 36.26
CA VAL A 279 -22.80 -0.47 37.67
C VAL A 279 -22.10 0.70 38.37
N ARG A 280 -22.86 1.46 39.16
CA ARG A 280 -22.36 2.62 39.91
C ARG A 280 -21.54 2.14 41.11
N HIS A 281 -20.26 2.48 41.13
CA HIS A 281 -19.60 2.88 42.36
C HIS A 281 -19.43 4.40 42.32
N ASP A 282 -19.84 5.06 43.40
CA ASP A 282 -19.77 6.51 43.56
C ASP A 282 -18.32 6.98 43.32
N GLY A 283 -18.10 7.77 42.26
CA GLY A 283 -16.82 8.44 41.98
C GLY A 283 -15.97 7.96 40.80
N ASP A 284 -16.34 6.93 40.02
CA ASP A 284 -15.52 6.47 38.88
C ASP A 284 -16.14 6.86 37.53
N SER A 285 -15.58 7.87 36.85
CA SER A 285 -15.97 8.25 35.49
C SER A 285 -15.40 7.23 34.49
N SER A 286 -16.24 6.63 33.65
CA SER A 286 -15.77 5.73 32.58
C SER A 286 -14.86 6.49 31.61
N LYS A 287 -13.56 6.15 31.60
CA LYS A 287 -12.59 6.76 30.68
C LYS A 287 -12.87 6.25 29.26
N LEU A 288 -13.41 7.12 28.41
CA LEU A 288 -13.56 6.84 26.98
C LEU A 288 -12.18 6.93 26.31
N ALA A 289 -11.68 5.80 25.81
CA ALA A 289 -10.43 5.75 25.06
C ALA A 289 -10.53 6.64 23.80
N SER A 290 -9.58 7.56 23.64
CA SER A 290 -9.44 8.46 22.48
C SER A 290 -9.20 7.68 21.18
N LYS A 291 -8.68 6.45 21.29
CA LYS A 291 -8.29 5.60 20.18
C LYS A 291 -8.46 4.11 20.50
N LYS A 292 -8.94 3.33 19.53
CA LYS A 292 -9.02 1.87 19.60
C LYS A 292 -8.47 1.20 18.33
N VAL A 293 -7.93 -0.01 18.47
CA VAL A 293 -7.43 -0.81 17.35
C VAL A 293 -8.16 -2.13 17.31
N LEU A 294 -8.64 -2.53 16.13
CA LEU A 294 -9.48 -3.71 15.95
C LEU A 294 -8.94 -4.61 14.83
N ILE A 295 -8.49 -5.82 15.17
CA ILE A 295 -8.13 -6.84 14.17
C ILE A 295 -9.41 -7.46 13.61
N GLY A 296 -9.43 -7.63 12.28
CA GLY A 296 -10.62 -8.10 11.56
C GLY A 296 -11.81 -7.13 11.59
N GLY A 297 -11.62 -5.92 12.13
CA GLY A 297 -12.66 -4.89 12.24
C GLY A 297 -13.56 -5.02 13.48
N SER A 298 -13.35 -6.02 14.33
CA SER A 298 -14.21 -6.28 15.49
C SER A 298 -13.48 -6.71 16.76
N VAL A 299 -12.32 -7.34 16.65
CA VAL A 299 -11.59 -7.87 17.82
C VAL A 299 -10.59 -6.83 18.30
N GLU A 300 -10.80 -6.31 19.52
CA GLU A 300 -9.88 -5.34 20.10
C GLU A 300 -8.46 -5.88 20.25
N ALA A 301 -7.51 -5.08 19.81
CA ALA A 301 -6.09 -5.39 19.79
C ALA A 301 -5.30 -4.30 20.52
N ARG A 302 -4.20 -4.71 21.14
CA ARG A 302 -3.29 -3.81 21.85
C ARG A 302 -1.97 -3.70 21.12
N LEU A 303 -1.32 -2.55 21.23
CA LEU A 303 0.06 -2.39 20.78
C LEU A 303 0.98 -3.31 21.57
N GLU A 304 1.88 -4.02 20.90
CA GLU A 304 2.85 -4.87 21.58
C GLU A 304 3.95 -4.05 22.29
N PRO A 305 4.36 -4.48 23.49
CA PRO A 305 5.49 -3.87 24.20
C PRO A 305 6.78 -3.99 23.36
N GLY A 306 7.50 -2.89 23.22
CA GLY A 306 8.71 -2.80 22.38
C GLY A 306 8.44 -2.40 20.92
N SER A 307 7.17 -2.39 20.47
CA SER A 307 6.80 -1.61 19.28
C SER A 307 6.82 -0.14 19.66
N SER A 308 7.81 0.61 19.18
CA SER A 308 7.86 2.05 19.41
C SER A 308 7.08 2.79 18.33
N TRP A 309 6.31 3.79 18.75
CA TRP A 309 5.63 4.71 17.84
C TRP A 309 6.62 5.58 17.02
N HIS A 310 7.91 5.58 17.37
CA HIS A 310 8.93 6.51 16.86
C HIS A 310 10.26 5.85 16.41
N GLY A 311 10.36 4.52 16.32
CA GLY A 311 11.68 3.90 16.06
C GLY A 311 11.70 2.51 15.42
N GLY A 312 10.55 1.91 15.04
CA GLY A 312 10.51 0.67 14.27
C GLY A 312 9.83 0.86 12.92
N ALA A 313 10.20 0.10 11.89
CA ALA A 313 9.55 0.16 10.57
C ALA A 313 8.04 -0.21 10.62
N TYR A 314 7.64 -1.00 11.62
CA TYR A 314 6.28 -1.47 11.82
C TYR A 314 5.89 -1.42 13.29
N MET A 315 4.64 -1.08 13.54
CA MET A 315 3.99 -1.20 14.83
C MET A 315 3.14 -2.46 14.84
N TRP A 316 3.34 -3.32 15.84
CA TRP A 316 2.62 -4.58 15.94
C TRP A 316 1.44 -4.49 16.90
N PHE A 317 0.31 -5.02 16.46
CA PHE A 317 -0.92 -5.12 17.24
C PHE A 317 -1.29 -6.57 17.43
N THR A 318 -1.70 -6.90 18.65
CA THR A 318 -2.06 -8.26 19.05
C THR A 318 -3.42 -8.28 19.70
N ALA A 319 -4.32 -9.11 19.18
CA ALA A 319 -5.59 -9.41 19.81
C ALA A 319 -5.38 -10.48 20.88
N ALA A 320 -5.58 -10.14 22.16
CA ALA A 320 -5.34 -11.06 23.27
C ALA A 320 -6.25 -12.30 23.23
N THR A 321 -7.49 -12.13 22.74
CA THR A 321 -8.50 -13.19 22.68
C THR A 321 -8.23 -14.22 21.58
N THR A 322 -7.71 -13.80 20.42
CA THR A 322 -7.48 -14.67 19.27
C THR A 322 -6.00 -15.00 19.04
N GLY A 323 -5.08 -14.29 19.70
CA GLY A 323 -3.65 -14.36 19.46
C GLY A 323 -3.22 -13.83 18.09
N GLN A 324 -4.14 -13.23 17.31
CA GLN A 324 -3.83 -12.71 15.98
C GLN A 324 -2.92 -11.49 16.09
N ARG A 325 -1.94 -11.41 15.19
CA ARG A 325 -0.98 -10.31 15.09
C ARG A 325 -1.02 -9.65 13.71
N VAL A 326 -1.03 -8.32 13.70
CA VAL A 326 -0.91 -7.51 12.49
C VAL A 326 0.08 -6.38 12.71
N GLY A 327 1.05 -6.24 11.82
CA GLY A 327 2.00 -5.14 11.78
C GLY A 327 1.55 -4.06 10.79
N VAL A 328 1.57 -2.80 11.19
CA VAL A 328 1.31 -1.65 10.32
C VAL A 328 2.56 -0.81 10.20
N CYS A 329 2.97 -0.52 8.97
CA CYS A 329 4.12 0.34 8.72
C CYS A 329 3.87 1.74 9.28
N THR A 330 4.89 2.31 9.93
CA THR A 330 4.82 3.65 10.54
C THR A 330 4.38 4.71 9.55
N MET A 331 4.80 4.63 8.29
CA MET A 331 4.39 5.58 7.24
C MET A 331 2.86 5.62 7.02
N VAL A 332 2.18 4.47 7.11
CA VAL A 332 0.71 4.40 6.99
C VAL A 332 0.04 4.93 8.25
N TRP A 333 0.60 4.61 9.41
CA TRP A 333 0.12 5.09 10.69
C TRP A 333 0.22 6.61 10.85
N GLU A 334 1.40 7.17 10.58
CA GLU A 334 1.67 8.61 10.61
C GLU A 334 0.72 9.35 9.67
N ARG A 335 0.39 8.74 8.52
CA ARG A 335 -0.62 9.30 7.63
C ARG A 335 -2.02 9.34 8.26
N MET A 336 -2.46 8.27 8.91
CA MET A 336 -3.76 8.25 9.60
C MET A 336 -3.81 9.35 10.67
N VAL A 337 -2.78 9.41 11.52
CA VAL A 337 -2.70 10.42 12.60
C VAL A 337 -2.68 11.84 12.04
N TRP A 338 -1.98 12.08 10.93
CA TRP A 338 -1.96 13.39 10.29
C TRP A 338 -3.35 13.85 9.84
N GLU A 339 -4.14 12.96 9.22
CA GLU A 339 -5.51 13.27 8.77
C GLU A 339 -6.44 13.62 9.92
N GLU A 340 -6.29 12.94 11.06
CA GLU A 340 -7.10 13.17 12.27
C GLU A 340 -6.66 14.43 13.01
N THR A 341 -5.35 14.63 13.19
CA THR A 341 -4.81 15.83 13.86
C THR A 341 -5.16 17.09 13.07
N LYS A 342 -5.12 17.03 11.73
CA LYS A 342 -5.56 18.12 10.85
C LYS A 342 -7.05 18.46 11.05
N ALA A 343 -7.87 17.49 11.44
CA ALA A 343 -9.29 17.68 11.75
C ALA A 343 -9.54 18.08 13.21
N GLY A 344 -8.50 18.32 14.01
CA GLY A 344 -8.62 18.73 15.40
C GLY A 344 -8.68 17.58 16.40
N TRP A 345 -8.38 16.34 15.99
CA TRP A 345 -8.23 15.23 16.93
C TRP A 345 -7.04 15.47 17.86
N VAL A 346 -7.25 15.25 19.16
CA VAL A 346 -6.21 15.30 20.19
C VAL A 346 -6.21 13.99 20.96
N ASP A 347 -5.02 13.45 21.22
CA ASP A 347 -4.88 12.24 22.02
C ASP A 347 -5.02 12.53 23.52
N GLU A 348 -6.26 12.49 24.01
CA GLU A 348 -6.62 12.85 25.38
C GLU A 348 -6.30 11.78 26.45
N GLU A 349 -5.59 10.70 26.12
CA GLU A 349 -5.05 9.79 27.15
C GLU A 349 -4.08 10.52 28.11
N LYS A 350 -3.64 11.74 27.76
CA LYS A 350 -2.86 12.67 28.59
C LYS A 350 -3.67 13.77 29.31
N ASP A 351 -4.90 14.07 28.93
CA ASP A 351 -5.71 15.15 29.51
C ASP A 351 -7.15 14.66 29.77
N ALA A 352 -7.34 13.98 30.90
CA ALA A 352 -8.60 13.32 31.23
C ALA A 352 -9.67 14.32 31.73
N GLY A 353 -10.47 14.87 30.81
CA GLY A 353 -11.81 15.35 31.11
C GLY A 353 -12.82 14.21 31.20
N SER A 354 -13.78 14.29 32.13
CA SER A 354 -14.93 13.39 32.26
C SER A 354 -16.01 13.76 31.24
N VAL A 355 -16.56 12.77 30.51
CA VAL A 355 -17.71 12.96 29.61
C VAL A 355 -18.95 12.45 30.34
N ALA A 356 -20.02 13.24 30.41
CA ALA A 356 -21.24 12.86 31.10
C ALA A 356 -22.08 11.85 30.30
N ASP A 357 -23.00 11.16 30.96
CA ASP A 357 -23.95 10.25 30.30
C ASP A 357 -24.86 11.01 29.33
N GLY A 358 -25.16 10.41 28.17
CA GLY A 358 -26.04 10.98 27.14
C GLY A 358 -25.32 11.77 26.03
N TRP A 359 -24.00 11.85 26.06
CA TRP A 359 -23.21 12.49 25.00
C TRP A 359 -23.15 11.63 23.75
N VAL A 360 -23.02 12.27 22.60
CA VAL A 360 -22.77 11.61 21.32
C VAL A 360 -21.37 12.01 20.90
N VAL A 361 -20.56 11.02 20.53
CA VAL A 361 -19.19 11.26 20.06
C VAL A 361 -19.10 10.90 18.59
N LEU A 362 -18.27 11.64 17.88
CA LEU A 362 -17.89 11.28 16.53
C LEU A 362 -16.78 10.22 16.62
N VAL A 363 -16.98 9.12 15.90
CA VAL A 363 -15.95 8.12 15.70
C VAL A 363 -15.55 8.12 14.22
N GLU A 364 -14.29 8.43 13.98
CA GLU A 364 -13.66 8.31 12.67
C GLU A 364 -12.86 7.02 12.62
N ARG A 365 -13.24 6.14 11.69
CA ARG A 365 -12.67 4.79 11.57
C ARG A 365 -11.88 4.65 10.29
N PHE A 366 -10.57 4.44 10.40
CA PHE A 366 -9.79 3.92 9.30
C PHE A 366 -9.96 2.41 9.21
N VAL A 367 -10.48 1.90 8.09
CA VAL A 367 -10.61 0.47 7.79
C VAL A 367 -9.60 0.06 6.73
N VAL A 368 -8.71 -0.87 7.06
CA VAL A 368 -7.77 -1.49 6.11
C VAL A 368 -8.38 -2.80 5.59
N LYS A 369 -8.74 -2.81 4.31
CA LYS A 369 -9.43 -3.91 3.64
C LYS A 369 -8.48 -4.61 2.66
N ARG A 370 -8.53 -5.94 2.63
CA ARG A 370 -7.96 -6.74 1.53
C ARG A 370 -8.73 -6.42 0.25
N MET A 371 -8.15 -6.76 -0.89
CA MET A 371 -8.79 -6.53 -2.20
C MET A 371 -10.05 -7.38 -2.42
N ASP A 372 -10.30 -8.41 -1.60
CA ASP A 372 -11.54 -9.19 -1.58
C ASP A 372 -12.65 -8.54 -0.71
N GLY A 373 -12.38 -7.38 -0.10
CA GLY A 373 -13.29 -6.64 0.76
C GLY A 373 -13.21 -7.04 2.25
N SER A 374 -12.49 -8.11 2.60
CA SER A 374 -12.34 -8.52 3.99
C SER A 374 -11.47 -7.54 4.79
N VAL A 375 -11.87 -7.25 6.04
CA VAL A 375 -11.13 -6.34 6.92
C VAL A 375 -9.92 -7.05 7.53
N VAL A 376 -8.79 -6.35 7.59
CA VAL A 376 -7.56 -6.81 8.27
C VAL A 376 -7.45 -6.14 9.62
N LEU A 377 -7.62 -4.83 9.61
CA LEU A 377 -7.42 -3.96 10.76
C LEU A 377 -8.32 -2.74 10.63
N ALA A 378 -8.79 -2.21 11.75
CA ALA A 378 -9.43 -0.91 11.82
C ALA A 378 -8.86 -0.11 13.00
N PHE A 379 -8.82 1.22 12.84
CA PHE A 379 -8.46 2.17 13.88
C PHE A 379 -9.63 3.11 14.09
N ASP A 380 -10.17 3.16 15.30
CA ASP A 380 -11.19 4.13 15.70
C ASP A 380 -10.50 5.29 16.41
N PHE A 381 -10.76 6.50 15.94
CA PHE A 381 -10.39 7.77 16.56
C PHE A 381 -11.66 8.43 17.07
N VAL A 382 -11.71 8.69 18.37
CA VAL A 382 -12.89 9.27 19.03
C VAL A 382 -12.63 10.76 19.21
N HIS A 383 -13.52 11.56 18.63
CA HIS A 383 -13.50 13.01 18.74
C HIS A 383 -14.57 13.44 19.75
N ARG A 384 -14.15 14.17 20.78
CA ARG A 384 -15.08 14.80 21.71
C ARG A 384 -15.48 16.14 21.11
N GLN A 385 -16.75 16.29 20.74
CA GLN A 385 -17.26 17.60 20.35
C GLN A 385 -17.36 18.44 21.63
N TYR A 386 -16.64 19.56 21.69
CA TYR A 386 -17.00 20.64 22.60
C TYR A 386 -18.29 21.24 22.04
N ASN A 387 -19.42 21.08 22.73
CA ASN A 387 -20.55 21.96 22.48
C ASN A 387 -20.09 23.35 22.96
N GLU A 388 -19.81 24.26 22.02
CA GLU A 388 -19.90 25.67 22.32
C GLU A 388 -21.36 25.92 22.72
N SER A 389 -21.52 26.19 24.02
CA SER A 389 -22.75 26.49 24.74
C SER A 389 -23.54 27.66 24.16
#